data_AF-A0A8T2MKB4-F1
#
_entry.id   AF-A0A8T2MKB4-F1
#
_cell.length_a   1.000
_cell.length_b   1.000
_cell.length_c   1.000
_cell.angle_alpha   90.00
_cell.angle_beta   90.00
_cell.angle_gamma   90.00
#
_symmetry.space_group_name_H-M   'P 1'
#
loop_
_entity.id
_entity.type
_entity.pdbx_description
1 polymer ?
#
loop_
_entity_poly.entity_id
_entity_poly.type
_entity_poly.pdbx_seq_one_letter_code
_entity_poly.pdbx_strand_id
1 'polypeptide(L)'
;MSVPAEENAERSMLDPQSRENPKFKELQRVLIDWINNELEEDRIIVKDLEEDLYDGQVLQKLFEKLSGRKLNVAEVTQSEIGQKQKLQMVLEAVNEVLRPHGWAIEWSVDSVHSKNLVAIVYLLVALVMHFQAPIRLPEQVSVQVVVVKVRGVRM
;
A
#
# COMPACT_ATOMS: atom_id res chain seq x y z
N MET A 1 -30.61 15.01 -4.51
CA MET A 1 -29.30 15.22 -5.15
C MET A 1 -28.31 15.44 -4.03
N SER A 2 -27.52 14.43 -3.70
CA SER A 2 -26.52 14.52 -2.64
C SER A 2 -25.17 14.74 -3.30
N VAL A 3 -24.53 15.87 -3.01
CA VAL A 3 -23.13 16.12 -3.38
C VAL A 3 -22.23 15.10 -2.67
N PRO A 4 -21.20 14.55 -3.33
CA PRO A 4 -20.30 13.60 -2.68
C PRO A 4 -19.37 14.32 -1.69
N ALA A 5 -19.07 13.65 -0.58
CA ALA A 5 -18.22 14.11 0.51
C ALA A 5 -16.72 14.12 0.14
N GLU A 6 -16.33 14.89 -0.89
CA GLU A 6 -14.92 15.21 -1.17
C GLU A 6 -14.47 16.53 -0.49
N GLU A 7 -15.31 17.12 0.35
CA GLU A 7 -14.96 18.30 1.11
C GLU A 7 -14.08 17.91 2.31
N ASN A 8 -12.75 18.05 2.13
CA ASN A 8 -11.66 17.94 3.13
C ASN A 8 -10.90 16.60 3.21
N ALA A 9 -10.42 16.09 2.08
CA ALA A 9 -9.44 15.01 2.08
C ALA A 9 -8.05 15.53 2.50
N GLU A 10 -7.58 15.10 3.68
CA GLU A 10 -6.18 15.21 4.08
C GLU A 10 -5.39 14.08 3.40
N ARG A 11 -4.36 14.44 2.62
CA ARG A 11 -3.43 13.46 2.05
C ARG A 11 -2.04 13.71 2.60
N SER A 12 -1.48 12.71 3.28
CA SER A 12 -0.06 12.71 3.63
C SER A 12 0.75 12.41 2.37
N MET A 13 1.68 13.30 2.03
CA MET A 13 2.63 13.11 0.93
C MET A 13 4.03 12.99 1.53
N LEU A 14 4.90 12.17 0.94
CA LEU A 14 6.30 12.15 1.35
C LEU A 14 6.93 13.51 1.05
N ASP A 15 7.59 14.09 2.05
CA ASP A 15 8.44 15.27 1.83
C ASP A 15 9.54 14.93 0.80
N PRO A 16 9.83 15.82 -0.18
CA PRO A 16 10.86 15.55 -1.19
C PRO A 16 12.25 15.21 -0.63
N GLN A 17 12.67 15.83 0.48
CA GLN A 17 13.96 15.51 1.11
C GLN A 17 13.92 14.13 1.79
N SER A 18 12.76 13.73 2.31
CA SER A 18 12.55 12.38 2.84
C SER A 18 12.50 11.31 1.75
N ARG A 19 12.01 11.64 0.56
CA ARG A 19 12.05 10.76 -0.62
C ARG A 19 13.47 10.47 -1.07
N GLU A 20 14.37 11.45 -0.94
CA GLU A 20 15.79 11.32 -1.22
C GLU A 20 16.62 10.68 -0.09
N ASN A 21 16.00 10.40 1.06
CA ASN A 21 16.68 9.81 2.21
C ASN A 21 17.24 8.41 1.86
N PRO A 22 18.56 8.18 1.99
CA PRO A 22 19.18 6.89 1.65
C PRO A 22 18.58 5.70 2.41
N LYS A 23 18.21 5.87 3.68
CA LYS A 23 17.58 4.81 4.48
C LYS A 23 16.17 4.48 3.99
N PHE A 24 15.43 5.48 3.52
CA PHE A 24 14.10 5.26 2.98
C PHE A 24 14.15 4.58 1.60
N LYS A 25 15.14 4.93 0.77
CA LYS A 25 15.42 4.21 -0.49
C LYS A 25 15.85 2.76 -0.23
N GLU A 26 16.67 2.52 0.79
CA GLU A 26 17.03 1.18 1.22
C GLU A 26 15.81 0.38 1.71
N LEU A 27 14.92 0.99 2.51
CA LEU A 27 13.68 0.35 2.93
C LEU A 27 12.83 -0.08 1.73
N GLN A 28 12.64 0.82 0.75
CA GLN A 28 11.92 0.48 -0.49
C GLN A 28 12.56 -0.70 -1.21
N ARG A 29 13.89 -0.69 -1.38
CA ARG A 29 14.62 -1.79 -2.03
C ARG A 29 14.40 -3.11 -1.30
N VAL A 30 14.57 -3.12 0.02
CA VAL A 30 14.40 -4.32 0.86
C VAL A 30 12.97 -4.85 0.77
N LEU A 31 11.96 -3.98 0.74
CA LEU A 31 10.57 -4.39 0.54
C LEU A 31 10.33 -4.97 -0.86
N ILE A 32 10.90 -4.37 -1.91
CA ILE A 32 10.82 -4.89 -3.29
C ILE A 32 11.44 -6.29 -3.36
N ASP A 33 12.66 -6.45 -2.84
CA ASP A 33 13.38 -7.72 -2.82
C ASP A 33 12.57 -8.79 -2.08
N TRP A 34 11.95 -8.43 -0.96
CA TRP A 34 11.08 -9.33 -0.21
C TRP A 34 9.84 -9.75 -1.00
N ILE A 35 9.09 -8.81 -1.59
CA ILE A 35 7.89 -9.13 -2.38
C ILE A 35 8.25 -10.06 -3.55
N ASN A 36 9.35 -9.77 -4.25
CA ASN A 36 9.83 -10.58 -5.35
C ASN A 36 10.18 -12.02 -4.92
N ASN A 37 10.79 -12.19 -3.75
CA ASN A 37 11.10 -13.51 -3.21
C ASN A 37 9.83 -14.27 -2.80
N GLU A 38 8.87 -13.62 -2.14
CA GLU A 38 7.60 -14.26 -1.73
C GLU A 38 6.76 -14.70 -2.94
N LEU A 39 6.84 -13.96 -4.05
CA LEU A 39 6.02 -14.15 -5.25
C LEU A 39 6.79 -14.72 -6.45
N GLU A 40 7.97 -15.29 -6.23
CA GLU A 40 8.80 -15.88 -7.29
C GLU A 40 8.06 -16.98 -8.05
N GLU A 41 7.35 -17.86 -7.31
CA GLU A 41 6.57 -18.97 -7.89
C GLU A 41 5.40 -18.48 -8.76
N ASP A 42 4.83 -17.31 -8.42
CA ASP A 42 3.78 -16.65 -9.20
C ASP A 42 4.34 -15.89 -10.43
N ARG A 43 5.67 -15.85 -10.60
CA ARG A 43 6.39 -15.13 -11.67
C ARG A 43 6.10 -13.63 -11.68
N ILE A 44 5.89 -13.05 -10.50
CA ILE A 44 5.66 -11.62 -10.33
C ILE A 44 7.01 -10.93 -10.12
N ILE A 45 7.21 -9.79 -10.80
CA ILE A 45 8.41 -8.96 -10.67
C ILE A 45 7.97 -7.53 -10.39
N VAL A 46 8.24 -7.08 -9.18
CA VAL A 46 8.12 -5.70 -8.72
C VAL A 46 9.45 -4.99 -8.94
N LYS A 47 9.37 -3.78 -9.49
CA LYS A 47 10.49 -2.86 -9.72
C LYS A 47 10.27 -1.52 -9.04
N ASP A 48 9.02 -1.11 -8.89
CA ASP A 48 8.63 0.16 -8.28
C ASP A 48 7.34 -0.01 -7.48
N LEU A 49 7.38 0.36 -6.19
CA LEU A 49 6.25 0.15 -5.28
C LEU A 49 5.02 0.97 -5.67
N GLU A 50 5.20 2.18 -6.21
CA GLU A 50 4.10 3.05 -6.66
C GLU A 50 3.47 2.50 -7.95
N GLU A 51 4.29 2.07 -8.90
CA GLU A 51 3.83 1.63 -10.22
C GLU A 51 3.29 0.19 -10.25
N ASP A 52 3.77 -0.69 -9.37
CA ASP A 52 3.42 -2.11 -9.44
C ASP A 52 2.32 -2.53 -8.43
N LEU A 53 2.05 -1.73 -7.38
CA LEU A 53 1.07 -2.10 -6.34
C LEU A 53 -0.27 -1.34 -6.45
N TYR A 54 -0.32 -0.25 -7.23
CA TYR A 54 -1.48 0.67 -7.25
C TYR A 54 -2.78 0.04 -7.75
N ASP A 55 -2.72 -1.04 -8.53
CA ASP A 55 -3.90 -1.72 -9.08
C ASP A 55 -4.44 -2.83 -8.16
N GLY A 56 -3.71 -3.16 -7.10
CA GLY A 56 -4.04 -4.17 -6.10
C GLY A 56 -3.68 -5.61 -6.47
N GLN A 57 -3.13 -5.90 -7.65
CA GLN A 57 -2.80 -7.27 -8.07
C GLN A 57 -1.66 -7.88 -7.26
N VAL A 58 -0.56 -7.15 -7.11
CA VAL A 58 0.60 -7.60 -6.34
C VAL A 58 0.22 -7.74 -4.86
N LEU A 59 -0.52 -6.77 -4.33
CA LEU A 59 -1.02 -6.80 -2.94
C LEU A 59 -1.92 -8.00 -2.66
N GLN A 60 -2.82 -8.34 -3.60
CA GLN A 60 -3.65 -9.54 -3.50
C GLN A 60 -2.76 -10.78 -3.35
N LYS A 61 -1.83 -10.99 -4.29
CA LYS A 61 -1.00 -12.20 -4.34
C LYS A 61 -0.13 -12.34 -3.10
N LEU A 62 0.49 -11.23 -2.68
CA LEU A 62 1.26 -11.17 -1.45
C LEU A 62 0.41 -11.57 -0.24
N PHE A 63 -0.78 -10.98 -0.08
CA PHE A 63 -1.65 -11.31 1.03
C PHE A 63 -2.12 -12.77 1.01
N GLU A 64 -2.47 -13.30 -0.16
CA GLU A 64 -2.86 -14.72 -0.30
C GLU A 64 -1.72 -15.67 0.09
N LYS A 65 -0.48 -15.35 -0.31
CA LYS A 65 0.71 -16.11 0.05
C LYS A 65 0.95 -16.10 1.55
N LEU A 66 0.94 -14.91 2.17
CA LEU A 66 1.24 -14.74 3.59
C LEU A 66 0.15 -15.33 4.51
N SER A 67 -1.11 -15.14 4.15
CA SER A 67 -2.25 -15.58 4.98
C SER A 67 -2.69 -17.03 4.71
N GLY A 68 -2.27 -17.62 3.59
CA GLY A 68 -2.80 -18.90 3.10
C GLY A 68 -4.27 -18.83 2.67
N ARG A 69 -4.92 -17.65 2.68
CA ARG A 69 -6.31 -17.44 2.27
C ARG A 69 -6.36 -17.06 0.80
N LYS A 70 -7.33 -17.59 0.05
CA LYS A 70 -7.65 -17.09 -1.31
C LYS A 70 -8.70 -15.98 -1.25
N LEU A 71 -8.49 -14.93 -2.05
CA LEU A 71 -9.44 -13.83 -2.18
C LEU A 71 -10.29 -14.02 -3.43
N ASN A 72 -11.59 -13.82 -3.30
CA ASN A 72 -12.54 -13.90 -4.42
C ASN A 72 -12.60 -12.55 -5.16
N VAL A 73 -11.50 -12.19 -5.82
CA VAL A 73 -11.39 -10.96 -6.61
C VAL A 73 -11.12 -11.28 -8.08
N ALA A 74 -11.50 -10.38 -8.99
CA ALA A 74 -11.24 -10.55 -10.41
C ALA A 74 -9.73 -10.65 -10.70
N GLU A 75 -9.30 -11.65 -11.48
CA GLU A 75 -7.86 -11.90 -11.72
C GLU A 75 -7.18 -10.73 -12.42
N VAL A 76 -7.76 -10.16 -13.47
CA VAL A 76 -7.20 -8.98 -14.15
C VAL A 76 -8.29 -7.98 -14.47
N THR A 77 -7.97 -6.70 -14.27
CA THR A 77 -8.84 -5.59 -14.67
C THR A 77 -8.00 -4.38 -15.03
N GLN A 78 -8.34 -3.75 -16.15
CA GLN A 78 -7.67 -2.56 -16.65
C GLN A 78 -8.49 -1.29 -16.36
N SER A 79 -9.74 -1.44 -15.92
CA SER A 79 -10.59 -0.29 -15.60
C SER A 79 -10.27 0.25 -14.22
N GLU A 80 -10.25 1.57 -14.09
CA GLU A 80 -10.06 2.26 -12.80
C GLU A 80 -11.05 1.74 -11.75
N ILE A 81 -12.33 1.59 -12.12
CA ILE A 81 -13.38 1.07 -11.24
C ILE A 81 -13.03 -0.33 -10.74
N GLY A 82 -12.59 -1.22 -11.65
CA GLY A 82 -12.23 -2.59 -11.27
C GLY A 82 -10.98 -2.63 -10.38
N GLN A 83 -9.99 -1.77 -10.62
CA GLN A 83 -8.80 -1.66 -9.77
C GLN A 83 -9.17 -1.21 -8.36
N LYS A 84 -10.01 -0.18 -8.23
CA LYS A 84 -10.51 0.29 -6.92
C LYS A 84 -11.34 -0.76 -6.20
N GLN A 85 -12.18 -1.53 -6.91
CA GLN A 85 -12.92 -2.65 -6.32
C GLN A 85 -12.00 -3.78 -5.84
N LYS A 86 -10.96 -4.12 -6.62
CA LYS A 86 -9.94 -5.09 -6.22
C LYS A 86 -9.24 -4.63 -4.94
N LEU A 87 -8.73 -3.40 -4.93
CA LEU A 87 -8.10 -2.80 -3.76
C LEU A 87 -9.04 -2.81 -2.55
N GLN A 88 -10.33 -2.47 -2.71
CA GLN A 88 -11.29 -2.51 -1.62
C GLN A 88 -11.31 -3.88 -0.95
N MET A 89 -11.49 -4.95 -1.73
CA MET A 89 -11.55 -6.32 -1.20
C MET A 89 -10.22 -6.78 -0.59
N VAL A 90 -9.09 -6.44 -1.21
CA VAL A 90 -7.75 -6.77 -0.69
C VAL A 90 -7.49 -6.05 0.64
N LEU A 91 -7.73 -4.74 0.68
CA LEU A 91 -7.48 -3.92 1.88
C LEU A 91 -8.45 -4.25 3.01
N GLU A 92 -9.70 -4.61 2.72
CA GLU A 92 -10.64 -5.15 3.72
C GLU A 92 -10.07 -6.42 4.37
N ALA A 93 -9.65 -7.40 3.57
CA ALA A 93 -9.08 -8.65 4.07
C ALA A 93 -7.79 -8.44 4.89
N VAL A 94 -6.93 -7.51 4.46
CA VAL A 94 -5.74 -7.09 5.22
C VAL A 94 -6.15 -6.46 6.55
N ASN A 95 -7.10 -5.53 6.53
CA ASN A 95 -7.54 -4.80 7.72
C ASN A 95 -8.21 -5.73 8.75
N GLU A 96 -8.95 -6.75 8.30
CA GLU A 96 -9.51 -7.79 9.17
C GLU A 96 -8.43 -8.52 9.98
N VAL A 97 -7.26 -8.74 9.37
CA VAL A 97 -6.13 -9.42 10.01
C VAL A 97 -5.36 -8.45 10.92
N LEU A 98 -5.12 -7.21 10.48
CA LEU A 98 -4.26 -6.28 11.21
C LEU A 98 -4.97 -5.56 12.37
N ARG A 99 -6.23 -5.12 12.21
CA ARG A 99 -6.94 -4.34 13.23
C ARG A 99 -7.05 -5.02 14.60
N PRO A 100 -7.39 -6.33 14.69
CA PRO A 100 -7.46 -7.02 15.99
C PRO A 100 -6.13 -7.04 16.75
N HIS A 101 -5.01 -6.86 16.04
CA HIS A 101 -3.66 -6.83 16.62
C HIS A 101 -3.18 -5.40 16.93
N GLY A 102 -4.07 -4.40 16.85
CA GLY A 102 -3.81 -3.02 17.30
C GLY A 102 -3.08 -2.14 16.28
N TRP A 103 -2.96 -2.56 15.02
CA TRP A 103 -2.37 -1.74 13.97
C TRP A 103 -3.25 -0.53 13.64
N ALA A 104 -2.62 0.65 13.55
CA ALA A 104 -3.24 1.82 12.94
C ALA A 104 -3.37 1.60 11.42
N ILE A 105 -4.51 1.99 10.85
CA ILE A 105 -4.78 1.82 9.42
C ILE A 105 -4.58 3.17 8.75
N GLU A 106 -3.37 3.35 8.20
CA GLU A 106 -2.92 4.60 7.56
C GLU A 106 -2.97 4.50 6.02
N TRP A 107 -3.77 3.57 5.48
CA TRP A 107 -3.97 3.35 4.05
C TRP A 107 -5.46 3.25 3.72
N SER A 108 -5.78 3.60 2.48
CA SER A 108 -7.10 3.51 1.86
C SER A 108 -6.97 3.14 0.38
N VAL A 109 -8.08 2.71 -0.23
CA VAL A 109 -8.16 2.46 -1.67
C VAL A 109 -7.63 3.66 -2.46
N ASP A 110 -8.09 4.86 -2.14
CA ASP A 110 -7.66 6.06 -2.85
C ASP A 110 -6.18 6.35 -2.65
N SER A 111 -5.63 6.16 -1.46
CA SER A 111 -4.20 6.39 -1.22
C SER A 111 -3.32 5.43 -2.02
N VAL A 112 -3.67 4.14 -2.07
CA VAL A 112 -2.90 3.14 -2.82
C VAL A 112 -3.06 3.34 -4.32
N HIS A 113 -4.30 3.54 -4.78
CA HIS A 113 -4.60 3.75 -6.21
C HIS A 113 -3.98 5.04 -6.75
N SER A 114 -3.91 6.10 -5.92
CA SER A 114 -3.20 7.35 -6.24
C SER A 114 -1.69 7.29 -6.03
N LYS A 115 -1.13 6.08 -5.84
CA LYS A 115 0.32 5.84 -5.74
C LYS A 115 0.96 6.58 -4.56
N ASN A 116 0.27 6.64 -3.43
CA ASN A 116 0.85 7.23 -2.23
C ASN A 116 1.89 6.29 -1.62
N LEU A 117 3.16 6.58 -1.88
CA LEU A 117 4.28 5.78 -1.39
C LEU A 117 4.32 5.63 0.14
N VAL A 118 3.88 6.63 0.92
CA VAL A 118 3.81 6.51 2.39
C VAL A 118 2.83 5.43 2.78
N ALA A 119 1.61 5.48 2.23
CA ALA A 119 0.57 4.52 2.54
C ALA A 119 0.96 3.10 2.11
N ILE A 120 1.57 2.96 0.92
CA ILE A 120 2.05 1.69 0.39
C ILE A 120 3.15 1.11 1.28
N VAL A 121 4.17 1.89 1.63
CA VAL A 121 5.27 1.42 2.49
C VAL A 121 4.76 1.07 3.88
N TYR A 122 3.89 1.89 4.47
CA TYR A 122 3.34 1.61 5.81
C TYR A 122 2.51 0.31 5.83
N LEU A 123 1.69 0.08 4.79
CA LEU A 123 0.96 -1.17 4.58
C LEU A 123 1.92 -2.38 4.50
N LEU A 124 2.97 -2.29 3.69
CA LEU A 124 3.93 -3.38 3.52
C LEU A 124 4.71 -3.68 4.81
N VAL A 125 5.14 -2.65 5.54
CA VAL A 125 5.81 -2.81 6.84
C VAL A 125 4.88 -3.47 7.85
N ALA A 126 3.60 -3.09 7.89
CA ALA A 126 2.61 -3.73 8.76
C ALA A 126 2.44 -5.23 8.43
N LEU A 127 2.40 -5.59 7.15
CA LEU A 127 2.35 -7.00 6.71
C LEU A 127 3.61 -7.77 7.11
N VAL A 128 4.80 -7.21 6.85
CA VAL A 128 6.09 -7.78 7.24
C VAL A 128 6.11 -8.10 8.74
N MET A 129 5.73 -7.12 9.56
CA MET A 129 5.79 -7.24 11.01
C MET A 129 4.73 -8.19 11.55
N HIS A 130 3.51 -8.15 11.00
CA HIS A 130 2.42 -9.02 11.43
C HIS A 130 2.68 -10.49 11.10
N PHE A 131 3.10 -10.79 9.87
CA PHE A 131 3.37 -12.17 9.43
C PHE A 131 4.78 -12.65 9.79
N GLN A 132 5.57 -11.83 10.50
CA GLN A 132 6.94 -12.14 10.90
C GLN A 132 7.81 -12.58 9.71
N ALA A 133 7.68 -11.85 8.60
CA ALA A 133 8.37 -12.17 7.36
C ALA A 133 9.90 -12.24 7.58
N PRO A 134 10.62 -13.13 6.87
CA PRO A 134 12.07 -13.31 7.02
C PRO A 134 12.87 -12.20 6.31
N ILE A 135 12.63 -10.96 6.70
CA ILE A 135 13.20 -9.74 6.13
C ILE A 135 13.92 -8.92 7.20
N ARG A 136 15.07 -8.33 6.86
CA ARG A 136 15.80 -7.43 7.74
C ARG A 136 15.49 -5.98 7.36
N LEU A 137 14.54 -5.37 8.06
CA LEU A 137 14.23 -3.96 7.87
C LEU A 137 15.40 -3.08 8.35
N PRO A 138 15.75 -2.00 7.63
CA PRO A 138 16.73 -1.04 8.11
C PRO A 138 16.28 -0.37 9.42
N GLU A 139 17.22 -0.14 10.33
CA GLU A 139 16.92 0.47 11.62
C GLU A 139 16.78 2.00 11.52
N GLN A 140 15.87 2.53 12.35
CA GLN A 140 15.66 3.98 12.53
C GLN A 140 15.33 4.71 11.22
N VAL A 141 14.47 4.12 10.38
CA VAL A 141 13.89 4.85 9.26
C VAL A 141 12.84 5.80 9.81
N SER A 142 13.07 7.10 9.62
CA SER A 142 12.10 8.14 9.92
C SER A 142 11.94 9.00 8.68
N VAL A 143 10.69 9.19 8.26
CA VAL A 143 10.33 10.03 7.12
C VAL A 143 9.48 11.19 7.60
N GLN A 144 9.69 12.36 7.02
CA GLN A 144 8.79 13.49 7.18
C GLN A 144 7.69 13.39 6.12
N VAL A 145 6.45 13.57 6.56
CA VAL A 145 5.28 13.62 5.68
C VAL A 145 4.73 15.03 5.68
N VAL A 146 4.44 15.55 4.48
CA VAL A 146 3.73 16.80 4.26
C VAL A 146 2.24 16.49 4.18
N VAL A 147 1.45 17.02 5.09
CA VAL A 147 -0.02 16.89 5.01
C VAL A 147 -0.56 17.96 4.08
N VAL A 148 -1.09 17.55 2.93
CA VAL A 148 -1.77 18.43 2.00
C VAL A 148 -3.27 18.39 2.28
N LYS A 149 -3.83 19.57 2.59
CA LYS A 149 -5.28 19.79 2.69
C LYS A 149 -5.79 20.29 1.35
N VAL A 150 -6.57 19.48 0.64
CA VAL A 150 -7.27 19.94 -0.54
C VAL A 150 -8.47 20.77 -0.09
N ARG A 151 -8.38 22.10 -0.23
CA ARG A 151 -9.54 22.98 -0.10
C ARG A 151 -10.29 22.97 -1.42
N GLY A 152 -11.52 22.46 -1.42
CA GLY A 152 -12.38 22.50 -2.60
C GLY A 152 -12.59 23.94 -3.07
N VAL A 153 -12.28 24.22 -4.34
CA VAL A 153 -12.66 25.48 -4.99
C VAL A 153 -14.14 25.38 -5.28
N ARG A 154 -14.96 26.17 -4.56
CA ARG A 154 -16.35 26.39 -4.95
C ARG A 154 -16.34 27.11 -6.31
N MET A 155 -16.80 26.44 -7.36
CA MET A 155 -17.21 27.08 -8.62
C MET A 155 -18.69 27.43 -8.55
#